data_AF-A0A7J8IYP3-F1
#
_entry.id   AF-A0A7J8IYP3-F1
#
_cell.length_a   1.000
_cell.length_b   1.000
_cell.length_c   1.000
_cell.angle_alpha   90.00
_cell.angle_beta   90.00
_cell.angle_gamma   90.00
#
_symmetry.space_group_name_H-M   'P 1'
#
loop_
_entity.id
_entity.type
_entity.pdbx_description
1 polymer ?
#
loop_
_entity_poly.entity_id
_entity_poly.type
_entity_poly.pdbx_seq_one_letter_code
_entity_poly.pdbx_strand_id
1 'polypeptide(L)'
;MGRTLPELIAQFDLTRITCHSALLDLEKLPEFNRLHLRRLVSNATQRHQLVEKLQVLVEEAFGSQLSDRAVLDPAYVERTMLLRQDHICRLQDLVSPAYSYLWTRPAVDRAQLGTISEKVDEIAERVLGLLEGSGGNLTQDVLNAELKKLSEGLAGTKHSNVMKLLRMALSGQPQGPPVAEMMMSLGPKEVWERIQKVLSS
;
A
#
# COMPACT_ATOMS: atom_id res chain seq x y z
N MET A 1 -25.43 7.54 1.75
CA MET A 1 -24.44 8.63 1.53
C MET A 1 -23.85 8.49 0.14
N GLY A 2 -23.43 9.60 -0.47
CA GLY A 2 -22.83 9.71 -1.81
C GLY A 2 -23.72 9.21 -2.95
N ARG A 3 -24.72 10.01 -3.34
CA ARG A 3 -25.55 9.72 -4.52
C ARG A 3 -24.76 9.98 -5.80
N THR A 4 -24.97 9.16 -6.81
CA THR A 4 -24.54 9.41 -8.19
C THR A 4 -25.39 10.52 -8.81
N LEU A 5 -24.90 11.13 -9.89
CA LEU A 5 -25.65 12.16 -10.60
C LEU A 5 -27.02 11.66 -11.11
N PRO A 6 -27.16 10.45 -11.69
CA PRO A 6 -28.48 9.91 -12.04
C PRO A 6 -29.43 9.78 -10.85
N GLU A 7 -28.94 9.32 -9.68
CA GLU A 7 -29.74 9.25 -8.46
C GLU A 7 -30.16 10.64 -7.96
N LEU A 8 -29.26 11.64 -8.08
CA LEU A 8 -29.58 13.02 -7.75
C LEU A 8 -30.69 13.55 -8.65
N ILE A 9 -30.60 13.32 -9.97
CA ILE A 9 -31.62 13.75 -10.94
C ILE A 9 -32.98 13.11 -10.60
N ALA A 10 -33.01 11.80 -10.33
CA ALA A 10 -34.25 11.08 -10.07
C ALA A 10 -34.92 11.48 -8.74
N GLN A 11 -34.12 11.92 -7.75
CA GLN A 11 -34.60 12.29 -6.41
C GLN A 11 -34.75 13.81 -6.21
N PHE A 12 -34.36 14.61 -7.19
CA PHE A 12 -34.37 16.06 -7.09
C PHE A 12 -35.81 16.57 -7.07
N ASP A 13 -36.11 17.42 -6.09
CA ASP A 13 -37.42 18.00 -5.89
C ASP A 13 -37.25 19.42 -5.35
N LEU A 14 -37.82 20.40 -6.08
CA LEU A 14 -37.76 21.82 -5.72
C LEU A 14 -38.41 22.08 -4.34
N THR A 15 -39.39 21.28 -3.92
CA THR A 15 -40.05 21.43 -2.62
C THR A 15 -39.13 21.13 -1.44
N ARG A 16 -38.00 20.45 -1.68
CA ARG A 16 -37.02 20.05 -0.65
C ARG A 16 -35.82 20.99 -0.55
N ILE A 17 -35.82 22.08 -1.32
CA ILE A 17 -34.77 23.11 -1.27
C ILE A 17 -35.02 24.05 -0.09
N THR A 18 -34.01 24.19 0.77
CA THR A 18 -34.06 25.12 1.91
C THR A 18 -33.34 26.42 1.59
N CYS A 19 -33.86 27.55 2.05
CA CYS A 19 -33.23 28.87 1.87
C CYS A 19 -32.17 29.21 2.94
N HIS A 20 -31.96 28.34 3.93
CA HIS A 20 -30.93 28.53 4.94
C HIS A 20 -29.54 28.30 4.34
N SER A 21 -28.53 28.98 4.87
CA SER A 21 -27.13 28.79 4.46
C SER A 21 -26.72 27.32 4.64
N ALA A 22 -26.30 26.69 3.55
CA ALA A 22 -25.74 25.34 3.59
C ALA A 22 -24.27 25.42 3.99
N LEU A 23 -23.95 25.07 5.24
CA LEU A 23 -22.57 24.96 5.69
C LEU A 23 -21.96 23.68 5.11
N LEU A 24 -20.87 23.83 4.38
CA LEU A 24 -20.14 22.70 3.82
C LEU A 24 -19.34 22.03 4.93
N ASP A 25 -19.76 20.82 5.30
CA ASP A 25 -19.01 19.98 6.23
C ASP A 25 -17.81 19.36 5.51
N LEU A 26 -16.65 20.03 5.64
CA LEU A 26 -15.40 19.60 5.02
C LEU A 26 -14.90 18.26 5.58
N GLU A 27 -15.29 17.88 6.80
CA GLU A 27 -14.87 16.62 7.43
C GLU A 27 -15.56 15.42 6.79
N LYS A 28 -16.76 15.61 6.22
CA LYS A 28 -17.48 14.54 5.51
C LYS A 28 -17.02 14.35 4.06
N LEU A 29 -16.39 15.35 3.45
CA LEU A 29 -15.98 15.29 2.04
C LEU A 29 -15.08 14.09 1.69
N PRO A 30 -14.06 13.73 2.50
CA PRO A 30 -13.23 12.56 2.23
C PRO A 30 -14.04 11.26 2.15
N GLU A 31 -15.03 11.07 3.03
CA GLU A 31 -15.88 9.88 3.04
C GLU A 31 -16.79 9.79 1.81
N PHE A 32 -17.34 10.92 1.37
CA PHE A 32 -18.05 10.97 0.08
C PHE A 32 -17.11 10.59 -1.07
N ASN A 33 -15.90 11.17 -1.11
CA ASN A 33 -14.97 10.92 -2.19
C ASN A 33 -14.48 9.46 -2.21
N ARG A 34 -14.25 8.85 -1.04
CA ARG A 34 -13.93 7.42 -0.91
C ARG A 34 -15.00 6.55 -1.55
N LEU A 35 -16.28 6.82 -1.27
CA LEU A 35 -17.37 6.04 -1.86
C LEU A 35 -17.42 6.17 -3.39
N HIS A 36 -17.21 7.39 -3.92
CA HIS A 36 -17.16 7.61 -5.36
C HIS A 36 -15.93 6.94 -5.99
N LEU A 37 -14.76 7.06 -5.37
CA LEU A 37 -13.54 6.42 -5.82
C LEU A 37 -13.70 4.89 -5.87
N ARG A 38 -14.28 4.27 -4.83
CA ARG A 38 -14.57 2.83 -4.81
C ARG A 38 -15.46 2.39 -5.97
N ARG A 39 -16.48 3.19 -6.33
CA ARG A 39 -17.34 2.90 -7.49
C ARG A 39 -16.56 2.98 -8.80
N LEU A 40 -15.70 3.98 -8.96
CA LEU A 40 -14.87 4.13 -10.16
C LEU A 40 -13.88 2.96 -10.29
N VAL A 41 -13.23 2.58 -9.19
CA VAL A 41 -12.33 1.41 -9.15
C VAL A 41 -13.09 0.11 -9.46
N SER A 42 -14.34 -0.03 -9.01
CA SER A 42 -15.14 -1.23 -9.29
C SER A 42 -15.54 -1.37 -10.77
N ASN A 43 -15.60 -0.28 -11.53
CA ASN A 43 -15.94 -0.29 -12.95
C ASN A 43 -14.67 -0.43 -13.80
N ALA A 44 -14.57 -1.47 -14.64
CA ALA A 44 -13.35 -1.76 -15.39
C ALA A 44 -12.86 -0.61 -16.29
N THR A 45 -13.76 0.06 -17.02
CA THR A 45 -13.41 1.18 -17.90
C THR A 45 -12.92 2.38 -17.11
N GLN A 46 -13.61 2.74 -16.03
CA GLN A 46 -13.20 3.85 -15.16
C GLN A 46 -11.90 3.52 -14.41
N ARG A 47 -11.72 2.27 -14.00
CA ARG A 47 -10.50 1.80 -13.34
C ARG A 47 -9.29 1.96 -14.25
N HIS A 48 -9.40 1.62 -15.54
CA HIS A 48 -8.34 1.85 -16.51
C HIS A 48 -7.94 3.33 -16.60
N GLN A 49 -8.92 4.24 -16.65
CA GLN A 49 -8.65 5.69 -16.64
C GLN A 49 -8.01 6.17 -15.32
N LEU A 50 -8.34 5.55 -14.19
CA LEU A 50 -7.70 5.85 -12.91
C LEU A 50 -6.25 5.36 -12.87
N VAL A 51 -5.95 4.21 -13.49
CA VAL A 51 -4.58 3.68 -13.63
C VAL A 51 -3.72 4.68 -14.41
N GLU A 52 -4.20 5.15 -15.57
CA GLU A 52 -3.47 6.16 -16.37
C GLU A 52 -3.21 7.44 -15.58
N LYS A 53 -4.23 7.93 -14.87
CA LYS A 53 -4.08 9.12 -14.00
C LYS A 53 -3.07 8.88 -12.89
N LEU A 54 -3.07 7.71 -12.27
CA LEU A 54 -2.13 7.39 -11.19
C LEU A 54 -0.70 7.26 -11.71
N GLN A 55 -0.49 6.68 -12.90
CA GLN A 55 0.82 6.64 -13.54
C GLN A 55 1.40 8.05 -13.74
N VAL A 56 0.59 9.00 -14.22
CA VAL A 56 1.00 10.41 -14.36
C VAL A 56 1.36 11.00 -13.00
N LEU A 57 0.53 10.81 -11.97
CA LEU A 57 0.82 11.31 -10.62
C LEU A 57 2.11 10.72 -10.03
N VAL A 58 2.39 9.45 -10.29
CA VAL A 58 3.63 8.78 -9.85
C VAL A 58 4.84 9.34 -10.59
N GLU A 59 4.75 9.54 -11.90
CA GLU A 59 5.84 10.14 -12.69
C GLU A 59 6.11 11.60 -12.24
N GLU A 60 5.07 12.39 -11.98
CA GLU A 60 5.18 13.76 -11.48
C GLU A 60 5.82 13.81 -10.08
N ALA A 61 5.43 12.90 -9.18
CA ALA A 61 5.91 12.90 -7.80
C ALA A 61 7.30 12.28 -7.63
N PHE A 62 7.60 11.22 -8.38
CA PHE A 62 8.77 10.36 -8.16
C PHE A 62 9.63 10.10 -9.39
N GLY A 63 9.32 10.66 -10.57
CA GLY A 63 9.95 10.30 -11.84
C GLY A 63 11.48 10.31 -11.85
N SER A 64 12.12 11.24 -11.14
CA SER A 64 13.60 11.30 -11.00
C SER A 64 14.19 10.28 -10.02
N GLN A 65 13.35 9.69 -9.17
CA GLN A 65 13.71 8.72 -8.13
C GLN A 65 13.36 7.28 -8.52
N LEU A 66 12.61 7.09 -9.62
CA LEU A 66 12.23 5.76 -10.10
C LEU A 66 13.47 5.00 -10.59
N SER A 67 13.90 4.03 -9.78
CA SER A 67 15.03 3.15 -10.13
C SER A 67 14.62 2.06 -11.12
N ASP A 68 13.37 1.60 -11.03
CA ASP A 68 12.76 0.63 -11.93
C ASP A 68 11.43 1.19 -12.45
N ARG A 69 11.31 1.37 -13.76
CA ARG A 69 10.07 1.85 -14.40
C ARG A 69 8.96 0.78 -14.43
N ALA A 70 9.24 -0.47 -14.06
CA ALA A 70 8.23 -1.51 -13.93
C ALA A 70 7.15 -1.16 -12.87
N VAL A 71 7.42 -0.26 -11.94
CA VAL A 71 6.40 0.25 -10.99
C VAL A 71 5.30 1.07 -11.69
N LEU A 72 5.53 1.49 -12.94
CA LEU A 72 4.53 2.14 -13.79
C LEU A 72 3.80 1.13 -14.68
N ASP A 73 4.08 -0.17 -14.57
CA ASP A 73 3.31 -1.17 -15.30
C ASP A 73 1.82 -1.08 -14.93
N PRO A 74 0.89 -1.05 -15.90
CA PRO A 74 -0.54 -0.91 -15.61
C PRO A 74 -1.07 -1.95 -14.62
N ALA A 75 -0.60 -3.20 -14.67
CA ALA A 75 -1.06 -4.24 -13.77
C ALA A 75 -0.53 -4.03 -12.34
N TYR A 76 0.69 -3.52 -12.18
CA TYR A 76 1.22 -3.14 -10.86
C TYR A 76 0.43 -1.98 -10.24
N VAL A 77 0.18 -0.94 -11.04
CA VAL A 77 -0.56 0.26 -10.61
C VAL A 77 -2.01 -0.10 -10.27
N GLU A 78 -2.67 -0.89 -11.11
CA GLU A 78 -4.02 -1.39 -10.87
C GLU A 78 -4.10 -2.23 -9.58
N ARG A 79 -3.18 -3.17 -9.39
CA ARG A 79 -3.11 -4.01 -8.18
C ARG A 79 -2.95 -3.15 -6.92
N THR A 80 -2.03 -2.18 -6.96
CA THR A 80 -1.78 -1.27 -5.84
C THR A 80 -3.03 -0.46 -5.50
N MET A 81 -3.71 0.09 -6.51
CA MET A 81 -4.96 0.81 -6.32
C MET A 81 -6.06 -0.08 -5.72
N LEU A 82 -6.22 -1.32 -6.19
CA LEU A 82 -7.21 -2.27 -5.69
C LEU A 82 -6.94 -2.66 -4.23
N LEU A 83 -5.69 -2.89 -3.85
CA LEU A 83 -5.31 -3.23 -2.48
C LEU A 83 -5.51 -2.04 -1.52
N ARG A 84 -5.41 -0.81 -2.02
CA ARG A 84 -5.48 0.41 -1.19
C ARG A 84 -6.80 1.18 -1.29
N GLN A 85 -7.76 0.72 -2.10
CA GLN A 85 -9.00 1.46 -2.38
C GLN A 85 -9.82 1.82 -1.13
N ASP A 86 -9.78 0.98 -0.09
CA ASP A 86 -10.50 1.23 1.17
C ASP A 86 -9.69 2.07 2.16
N HIS A 87 -8.42 2.36 1.87
CA HIS A 87 -7.49 3.13 2.71
C HIS A 87 -7.25 4.55 2.23
N ILE A 88 -7.76 4.91 1.05
CA ILE A 88 -7.57 6.22 0.44
C ILE A 88 -8.90 6.90 0.19
N CYS A 89 -8.91 8.22 0.34
CA CYS A 89 -10.06 9.03 -0.01
C CYS A 89 -9.87 9.70 -1.37
N ARG A 90 -8.63 9.87 -1.83
CA ARG A 90 -8.25 10.52 -3.09
C ARG A 90 -7.16 9.71 -3.80
N LEU A 91 -7.06 9.83 -5.12
CA LEU A 91 -6.00 9.16 -5.88
C LEU A 91 -4.60 9.68 -5.48
N GLN A 92 -4.50 10.97 -5.17
CA GLN A 92 -3.27 11.62 -4.72
C GLN A 92 -2.76 11.08 -3.39
N ASP A 93 -3.60 10.44 -2.58
CA ASP A 93 -3.16 9.86 -1.31
C ASP A 93 -2.09 8.78 -1.58
N LEU A 94 -2.18 8.05 -2.70
CA LEU A 94 -1.22 7.01 -3.08
C LEU A 94 0.17 7.54 -3.42
N VAL A 95 0.33 8.82 -3.73
CA VAL A 95 1.63 9.46 -3.96
C VAL A 95 2.10 10.29 -2.77
N SER A 96 1.41 10.21 -1.63
CA SER A 96 1.84 10.85 -0.40
C SER A 96 3.10 10.16 0.18
N PRO A 97 3.85 10.83 1.08
CA PRO A 97 5.02 10.24 1.72
C PRO A 97 4.74 8.91 2.44
N ALA A 98 3.52 8.70 2.96
CA ALA A 98 3.14 7.44 3.62
C ALA A 98 3.11 6.23 2.66
N TYR A 99 2.96 6.49 1.36
CA TYR A 99 2.86 5.47 0.32
C TYR A 99 4.03 5.50 -0.68
N SER A 100 5.03 6.35 -0.47
CA SER A 100 6.20 6.46 -1.36
C SER A 100 6.92 5.12 -1.57
N TYR A 101 6.94 4.26 -0.53
CA TYR A 101 7.56 2.94 -0.60
C TYR A 101 6.97 2.03 -1.68
N LEU A 102 5.74 2.29 -2.16
CA LEU A 102 5.13 1.54 -3.26
C LEU A 102 5.77 1.85 -4.62
N TRP A 103 6.44 2.98 -4.74
CA TRP A 103 6.96 3.50 -6.01
C TRP A 103 8.48 3.59 -6.02
N THR A 104 9.09 3.86 -4.85
CA THR A 104 10.54 3.98 -4.70
C THR A 104 11.07 3.02 -3.64
N ARG A 105 12.35 2.67 -3.77
CA ARG A 105 13.05 1.85 -2.76
C ARG A 105 13.54 2.74 -1.62
N PRO A 106 13.19 2.43 -0.37
CA PRO A 106 13.66 3.20 0.76
C PRO A 106 15.18 3.04 0.92
N ALA A 107 15.85 4.11 1.35
CA ALA A 107 17.21 4.03 1.86
C ALA A 107 17.14 3.62 3.34
N VAL A 108 17.44 2.35 3.62
CA VAL A 108 17.42 1.78 4.97
C VAL A 108 18.84 1.42 5.36
N ASP A 109 19.30 1.97 6.48
CA ASP A 109 20.63 1.68 7.01
C ASP A 109 20.59 0.44 7.92
N ARG A 110 21.61 -0.42 7.81
CA ARG A 110 21.75 -1.63 8.64
C ARG A 110 21.82 -1.30 10.12
N ALA A 111 22.44 -0.18 10.50
CA ALA A 111 22.47 0.26 11.89
C ALA A 111 21.05 0.51 12.43
N GLN A 112 20.15 1.09 11.62
CA GLN A 112 18.76 1.31 12.01
C GLN A 112 18.03 -0.01 12.29
N LEU A 113 18.27 -1.04 11.46
CA LEU A 113 17.68 -2.37 11.66
C LEU A 113 18.24 -3.06 12.91
N GLY A 114 19.55 -2.90 13.18
CA GLY A 114 20.21 -3.41 14.38
C GLY A 114 19.63 -2.86 15.68
N THR A 115 19.13 -1.61 15.69
CA THR A 115 18.42 -1.06 16.86
C THR A 115 17.10 -1.76 17.18
N ILE A 116 16.51 -2.46 16.21
CA ILE A 116 15.23 -3.15 16.36
C ILE A 116 15.45 -4.60 16.81
N SER A 117 16.44 -5.27 16.24
CA SER A 117 16.80 -6.64 16.58
C SER A 117 18.26 -6.92 16.22
N GLU A 118 18.96 -7.66 17.06
CA GLU A 118 20.31 -8.18 16.78
C GLU A 118 20.28 -9.31 15.73
N LYS A 119 19.10 -9.89 15.45
CA LYS A 119 18.91 -11.02 14.54
C LYS A 119 18.53 -10.60 13.12
N VAL A 120 19.06 -9.46 12.66
CA VAL A 120 18.73 -8.91 11.33
C VAL A 120 18.93 -9.96 10.22
N ASP A 121 20.10 -10.60 10.22
CA ASP A 121 20.48 -11.55 9.17
C ASP A 121 19.61 -12.81 9.22
N GLU A 122 19.43 -13.40 10.41
CA GLU A 122 18.59 -14.60 10.61
C GLU A 122 17.12 -14.33 10.18
N ILE A 123 16.60 -13.13 10.45
CA ILE A 123 15.25 -12.73 10.01
C ILE A 123 15.19 -12.61 8.48
N ALA A 124 16.16 -11.92 7.87
CA ALA A 124 16.20 -11.70 6.43
C ALA A 124 16.33 -13.02 5.66
N GLU A 125 17.26 -13.90 6.06
CA GLU A 125 17.45 -15.23 5.45
C GLU A 125 16.19 -16.08 5.50
N ARG A 126 15.48 -16.11 6.64
CA ARG A 126 14.23 -16.86 6.76
C ARG A 126 13.13 -16.30 5.87
N VAL A 127 13.05 -14.98 5.70
CA VAL A 127 12.07 -14.36 4.80
C VAL A 127 12.42 -14.68 3.34
N LEU A 128 13.69 -14.66 2.95
CA LEU A 128 14.10 -15.06 1.60
C LEU A 128 13.75 -16.53 1.33
N GLY A 129 14.03 -17.44 2.26
CA GLY A 129 13.66 -18.86 2.14
C GLY A 129 12.14 -19.06 2.03
N LEU A 130 11.35 -18.26 2.74
CA LEU A 130 9.90 -18.25 2.60
C LEU A 130 9.45 -17.83 1.19
N LEU A 131 10.06 -16.79 0.61
CA LEU A 131 9.72 -16.33 -0.74
C LEU A 131 10.09 -17.38 -1.80
N GLU A 132 11.24 -18.04 -1.65
CA GLU A 132 11.69 -19.10 -2.56
C GLU A 132 10.78 -20.35 -2.52
N GLY A 133 10.37 -20.79 -1.32
CA GLY A 133 9.54 -21.99 -1.15
C GLY A 133 8.06 -21.81 -1.53
N SER A 134 7.61 -20.56 -1.72
CA SER A 134 6.18 -20.24 -1.81
C SER A 134 5.53 -20.41 -3.19
N GLY A 135 6.30 -20.76 -4.24
CA GLY A 135 5.77 -21.24 -5.53
C GLY A 135 4.81 -20.30 -6.27
N GLY A 136 4.72 -19.02 -5.87
CA GLY A 136 3.94 -17.98 -6.55
C GLY A 136 2.49 -17.77 -6.08
N ASN A 137 1.97 -18.53 -5.11
CA ASN A 137 0.56 -18.39 -4.67
C ASN A 137 0.42 -17.95 -3.20
N LEU A 138 1.06 -16.83 -2.87
CA LEU A 138 0.97 -16.21 -1.55
C LEU A 138 -0.29 -15.34 -1.46
N THR A 139 -1.27 -15.79 -0.68
CA THR A 139 -2.36 -14.92 -0.22
C THR A 139 -1.94 -14.17 1.04
N GLN A 140 -2.64 -13.09 1.39
CA GLN A 140 -2.37 -12.33 2.59
C GLN A 140 -2.49 -13.18 3.87
N ASP A 141 -3.46 -14.09 3.94
CA ASP A 141 -3.66 -14.97 5.10
C ASP A 141 -2.53 -16.00 5.25
N VAL A 142 -2.08 -16.57 4.12
CA VAL A 142 -0.93 -17.48 4.10
C VAL A 142 0.33 -16.73 4.54
N LEU A 143 0.57 -15.53 4.01
CA LEU A 143 1.70 -14.69 4.44
C LEU A 143 1.66 -14.38 5.93
N ASN A 144 0.50 -14.02 6.49
CA ASN A 144 0.36 -13.76 7.91
C ASN A 144 0.68 -15.00 8.76
N ALA A 145 0.18 -16.17 8.36
CA ALA A 145 0.44 -17.42 9.06
C ALA A 145 1.94 -17.79 9.02
N GLU A 146 2.56 -17.66 7.86
CA GLU A 146 3.98 -17.99 7.69
C GLU A 146 4.91 -16.99 8.39
N LEU A 147 4.62 -15.69 8.35
CA LEU A 147 5.36 -14.66 9.12
C LEU A 147 5.27 -14.91 10.64
N LYS A 148 4.12 -15.40 11.11
CA LYS A 148 3.94 -15.79 12.50
C LYS A 148 4.81 -17.00 12.86
N LYS A 149 4.77 -18.08 12.05
CA LYS A 149 5.63 -19.27 12.24
C LYS A 149 7.11 -18.92 12.21
N LEU A 150 7.53 -18.06 11.27
CA LEU A 150 8.90 -17.56 11.16
C LEU A 150 9.34 -16.90 12.47
N SER A 151 8.49 -16.04 13.03
CA SER A 151 8.77 -15.35 14.30
C SER A 151 8.82 -16.30 15.50
N GLU A 152 7.94 -17.30 15.57
CA GLU A 152 7.94 -18.32 16.63
C GLU A 152 9.21 -19.18 16.60
N GLY A 153 9.77 -19.41 15.40
CA GLY A 153 11.03 -20.12 15.23
C GLY A 153 12.29 -19.33 15.60
N LEU A 154 12.17 -18.03 15.95
CA LEU A 154 13.29 -17.16 16.32
C LEU A 154 13.38 -17.03 17.85
N ALA A 155 14.15 -17.94 18.48
CA ALA A 155 14.37 -17.89 19.92
C ALA A 155 14.90 -16.52 20.35
N GLY A 156 14.30 -15.95 21.41
CA GLY A 156 14.70 -14.65 21.97
C GLY A 156 14.19 -13.42 21.22
N THR A 157 13.45 -13.56 20.12
CA THR A 157 12.91 -12.40 19.38
C THR A 157 11.39 -12.37 19.40
N LYS A 158 10.83 -11.22 19.80
CA LYS A 158 9.38 -11.00 19.79
C LYS A 158 8.87 -10.84 18.36
N HIS A 159 7.71 -11.43 18.06
CA HIS A 159 7.00 -11.23 16.79
C HIS A 159 6.85 -9.75 16.41
N SER A 160 6.56 -8.87 17.39
CA SER A 160 6.48 -7.42 17.16
C SER A 160 7.77 -6.81 16.62
N ASN A 161 8.94 -7.29 17.07
CA ASN A 161 10.24 -6.81 16.62
C ASN A 161 10.53 -7.30 15.21
N VAL A 162 10.19 -8.56 14.89
CA VAL A 162 10.27 -9.08 13.52
C VAL A 162 9.41 -8.23 12.59
N MET A 163 8.15 -7.97 12.94
CA MET A 163 7.27 -7.15 12.11
C MET A 163 7.75 -5.71 11.97
N LYS A 164 8.32 -5.12 13.04
CA LYS A 164 8.88 -3.77 12.99
C LYS A 164 10.12 -3.71 12.10
N LEU A 165 10.99 -4.71 12.17
CA LEU A 165 12.17 -4.83 11.32
C LEU A 165 11.78 -4.99 9.86
N LEU A 166 10.87 -5.92 9.55
CA LEU A 166 10.40 -6.13 8.18
C LEU A 166 9.69 -4.90 7.62
N ARG A 167 8.87 -4.22 8.43
CA ARG A 167 8.27 -2.95 8.02
C ARG A 167 9.33 -1.91 7.69
N MET A 168 10.33 -1.74 8.55
CA MET A 168 11.43 -0.81 8.32
C MET A 168 12.22 -1.17 7.06
N ALA A 169 12.57 -2.44 6.86
CA ALA A 169 13.28 -2.89 5.66
C ALA A 169 12.47 -2.68 4.38
N LEU A 170 11.15 -2.91 4.43
CA LEU A 170 10.28 -2.83 3.26
C LEU A 170 9.83 -1.41 2.94
N SER A 171 9.68 -0.49 3.91
CA SER A 171 9.20 0.87 3.64
C SER A 171 10.11 2.00 4.06
N GLY A 172 11.16 1.73 4.84
CA GLY A 172 11.93 2.78 5.51
C GLY A 172 11.12 3.56 6.55
N GLN A 173 9.97 3.03 6.98
CA GLN A 173 9.07 3.71 7.92
C GLN A 173 8.84 2.87 9.17
N PRO A 174 8.81 3.49 10.37
CA PRO A 174 8.58 2.77 11.62
C PRO A 174 7.13 2.30 11.77
N GLN A 175 6.20 2.94 11.06
CA GLN A 175 4.77 2.66 11.07
C GLN A 175 4.26 2.52 9.64
N GLY A 176 3.13 1.86 9.49
CA GLY A 176 2.57 1.51 8.18
C GLY A 176 1.65 0.30 8.27
N PRO A 177 1.16 -0.17 7.12
CA PRO A 177 0.25 -1.31 7.07
C PRO A 177 0.87 -2.61 7.63
N PRO A 178 0.05 -3.66 7.83
CA PRO A 178 0.54 -5.00 8.10
C PRO A 178 1.59 -5.45 7.08
N VAL A 179 2.64 -6.13 7.54
CA VAL A 179 3.77 -6.54 6.68
C VAL A 179 3.31 -7.43 5.53
N ALA A 180 2.39 -8.36 5.76
CA ALA A 180 1.82 -9.19 4.70
C ALA A 180 1.16 -8.36 3.59
N GLU A 181 0.42 -7.30 3.95
CA GLU A 181 -0.23 -6.41 2.98
C GLU A 181 0.81 -5.59 2.18
N MET A 182 1.89 -5.17 2.83
CA MET A 182 3.02 -4.51 2.16
C MET A 182 3.68 -5.45 1.15
N MET A 183 3.95 -6.69 1.55
CA MET A 183 4.53 -7.70 0.68
C MET A 183 3.64 -7.99 -0.53
N MET A 184 2.32 -8.06 -0.35
CA MET A 184 1.36 -8.22 -1.45
C MET A 184 1.34 -7.03 -2.42
N SER A 185 1.45 -5.81 -1.89
CA SER A 185 1.46 -4.59 -2.70
C SER A 185 2.71 -4.52 -3.58
N LEU A 186 3.88 -4.68 -2.95
CA LEU A 186 5.19 -4.65 -3.62
C LEU A 186 5.37 -5.83 -4.60
N GLY A 187 4.84 -7.00 -4.25
CA GLY A 187 5.04 -8.23 -5.00
C GLY A 187 6.38 -8.91 -4.67
N PRO A 188 6.48 -10.21 -4.97
CA PRO A 188 7.54 -11.07 -4.44
C PRO A 188 8.95 -10.65 -4.88
N LYS A 189 9.12 -10.19 -6.12
CA LYS A 189 10.40 -9.74 -6.66
C LYS A 189 10.94 -8.53 -5.89
N GLU A 190 10.12 -7.50 -5.71
CA GLU A 190 10.52 -6.27 -5.03
C GLU A 190 10.76 -6.50 -3.53
N VAL A 191 9.95 -7.34 -2.89
CA VAL A 191 10.18 -7.77 -1.50
C VAL A 191 11.53 -8.48 -1.39
N TRP A 192 11.80 -9.43 -2.28
CA TRP A 192 13.07 -10.15 -2.29
C TRP A 192 14.25 -9.19 -2.43
N GLU A 193 14.20 -8.23 -3.36
CA GLU A 193 15.29 -7.28 -3.58
C GLU A 193 15.54 -6.39 -2.36
N ARG A 194 14.48 -5.92 -1.70
CA ARG A 194 14.59 -5.12 -0.46
C ARG A 194 15.19 -5.92 0.68
N ILE A 195 14.78 -7.17 0.87
CA ILE A 195 15.31 -8.03 1.93
C ILE A 195 16.74 -8.47 1.63
N GLN A 196 17.08 -8.79 0.39
CA GLN A 196 18.45 -9.13 0.02
C GLN A 196 19.40 -7.96 0.27
N LYS A 197 18.96 -6.72 -0.02
CA LYS A 197 19.76 -5.52 0.25
C LYS A 197 20.13 -5.38 1.73
N VAL A 198 19.28 -5.84 2.66
CA VAL A 198 19.57 -5.84 4.10
C VAL A 198 20.81 -6.69 4.43
N LEU A 199 20.98 -7.83 3.74
CA LEU A 199 22.12 -8.73 3.95
C LEU A 199 23.41 -8.22 3.30
N SER A 200 23.30 -7.50 2.19
CA SER A 200 24.46 -6.97 1.46
C SER A 200 24.95 -5.61 1.95
N SER A 201 24.26 -4.99 2.91
CA SER A 201 24.58 -3.66 3.44
C SER A 201 25.47 -3.71 4.68
#